data_AF-A0AA97G2U2-F1
#
_entry.id   AF-A0AA97G2U2-F1
#
_cell.length_a   1.000
_cell.length_b   1.000
_cell.length_c   1.000
_cell.angle_alpha   90.00
_cell.angle_beta   90.00
_cell.angle_gamma   90.00
#
_symmetry.space_group_name_H-M   'P 1'
#
loop_
_entity.id
_entity.type
_entity.pdbx_description
1 polymer ?
#
loop_
_entity_poly.entity_id
_entity_poly.type
_entity_poly.pdbx_seq_one_letter_code
_entity_poly.pdbx_strand_id
1 'polypeptide(L)'
;MERSEQIRFDKLYQKHITTLKLQGKRKSTIDLYSRPLRRLATFFDRCPDRLSPEDLKTYFAALVESHSWSTVKTDRNGLQFFWKHVLGKHWDFVEIIKPPTVKRLPVILTPAEVERLLNTARKLRYYTILLTLYGMGLRLAEGLNLTIADIDSELMRVHLRIHFVVPGGGINTRRKEWRKLTGNYLFNGKNLAMVFRAKLLRALDEQELLSPSLKTRLPIEWVVNCKRVGKGLPALEYLSRYLYRGVISDTNILASKRGKVTFSYLNSETGKKEKRTLPGEDFLWLVLKHVLPRRLRRSRDYGFLRSNAKKQLSLVQLVLNVMVKAVEPVIRPKFTCRHGESMKHIAFSFVKPT
;
A
#
# COMPACT_ATOMS: atom_id res chain seq x y z
N MET A 1 14.95 -16.02 -34.69
CA MET A 1 13.74 -15.48 -35.33
C MET A 1 14.15 -14.83 -36.64
N GLU A 2 13.45 -15.12 -37.75
CA GLU A 2 13.79 -14.53 -39.05
C GLU A 2 13.65 -12.99 -39.05
N ARG A 3 14.38 -12.30 -39.93
CA ARG A 3 14.42 -10.83 -39.99
C ARG A 3 13.03 -10.21 -40.21
N SER A 4 12.18 -10.86 -41.01
CA SER A 4 10.80 -10.46 -41.26
C SER A 4 9.92 -10.54 -40.01
N GLU A 5 10.08 -11.61 -39.22
CA GLU A 5 9.39 -11.82 -37.95
C GLU A 5 9.90 -10.87 -36.85
N GLN A 6 11.20 -10.54 -36.84
CA GLN A 6 11.78 -9.56 -35.93
C GLN A 6 11.17 -8.17 -36.13
N ILE A 7 11.06 -7.71 -37.39
CA ILE A 7 10.41 -6.44 -37.73
C ILE A 7 8.95 -6.43 -37.27
N ARG A 8 8.25 -7.56 -37.44
CA ARG A 8 6.85 -7.72 -37.00
C ARG A 8 6.73 -7.67 -35.48
N PHE A 9 7.61 -8.36 -34.77
CA PHE A 9 7.67 -8.34 -33.30
C PHE A 9 7.91 -6.93 -32.79
N ASP A 10 8.90 -6.22 -33.32
CA ASP A 10 9.24 -4.87 -32.88
C ASP A 10 8.05 -3.91 -33.07
N LYS A 11 7.34 -4.01 -34.20
CA LYS A 11 6.12 -3.23 -34.44
C LYS A 11 5.03 -3.52 -33.41
N LEU A 12 4.77 -4.79 -33.11
CA LEU A 12 3.77 -5.20 -32.13
C LEU A 12 4.17 -4.84 -30.70
N TYR A 13 5.45 -4.94 -30.38
CA TYR A 13 6.02 -4.57 -29.09
C TYR A 13 5.89 -3.06 -28.84
N GLN A 14 6.19 -2.23 -29.85
CA GLN A 14 5.97 -0.78 -29.76
C GLN A 14 4.48 -0.42 -29.65
N LYS A 15 3.61 -1.13 -30.38
CA LYS A 15 2.15 -0.96 -30.25
C LYS A 15 1.70 -1.29 -28.82
N HIS A 16 2.21 -2.37 -28.22
CA HIS A 16 1.91 -2.75 -26.84
C HIS A 16 2.32 -1.67 -25.82
N ILE A 17 3.55 -1.18 -25.92
CA ILE A 17 4.03 -0.08 -25.05
C ILE A 17 3.15 1.15 -25.22
N THR A 18 2.79 1.51 -26.44
CA THR A 18 1.94 2.66 -26.75
C THR A 18 0.55 2.49 -26.14
N THR A 19 -0.09 1.32 -26.30
CA THR A 19 -1.39 1.02 -25.70
C THR A 19 -1.34 1.07 -24.17
N LEU A 20 -0.28 0.54 -23.54
CA LEU A 20 -0.09 0.64 -22.09
C LEU A 20 0.05 2.09 -21.61
N LYS A 21 0.77 2.94 -22.37
CA LYS A 21 0.89 4.38 -22.09
C LYS A 21 -0.45 5.09 -22.22
N LEU A 22 -1.20 4.82 -23.29
CA LEU A 22 -2.52 5.41 -23.54
C LEU A 22 -3.54 5.03 -22.46
N GLN A 23 -3.43 3.82 -21.88
CA GLN A 23 -4.22 3.42 -20.71
C GLN A 23 -3.73 4.00 -19.37
N GLY A 24 -2.73 4.90 -19.39
CA GLY A 24 -2.23 5.58 -18.19
C GLY A 24 -1.48 4.66 -17.22
N LYS A 25 -0.90 3.55 -17.69
CA LYS A 25 -0.11 2.66 -16.82
C LYS A 25 1.18 3.36 -16.35
N ARG A 26 1.62 3.05 -15.13
CA ARG A 26 2.89 3.57 -14.59
C ARG A 26 4.07 2.96 -15.37
N LYS A 27 5.20 3.67 -15.45
CA LYS A 27 6.45 3.19 -16.10
C LYS A 27 6.86 1.79 -15.63
N SER A 28 6.81 1.53 -14.33
CA SER A 28 7.12 0.21 -13.76
C SER A 28 6.14 -0.88 -14.23
N THR A 29 4.86 -0.57 -14.39
CA THR A 29 3.86 -1.49 -14.95
C THR A 29 4.09 -1.73 -16.43
N ILE A 30 4.47 -0.71 -17.19
CA ILE A 30 4.78 -0.83 -18.62
C ILE A 30 5.94 -1.83 -18.82
N ASP A 31 7.04 -1.65 -18.09
CA ASP A 31 8.17 -2.57 -18.17
C ASP A 31 7.78 -3.99 -17.72
N LEU A 32 7.04 -4.10 -16.61
CA LEU A 32 6.59 -5.37 -16.10
C LEU A 32 5.70 -6.13 -17.10
N TYR A 33 4.83 -5.43 -17.83
CA TYR A 33 3.90 -6.02 -18.81
C TYR A 33 4.53 -6.22 -20.19
N SER A 34 5.70 -5.66 -20.46
CA SER A 34 6.42 -5.85 -21.73
C SER A 34 7.43 -7.01 -21.67
N ARG A 35 7.97 -7.33 -20.48
CA ARG A 35 8.83 -8.51 -20.25
C ARG A 35 8.24 -9.85 -20.76
N PRO A 36 6.94 -10.15 -20.59
CA PRO A 36 6.38 -11.44 -21.01
C PRO A 36 6.42 -11.62 -22.53
N LEU A 37 6.22 -10.55 -23.30
CA LEU A 37 6.30 -10.59 -24.77
C LEU A 37 7.70 -10.98 -25.25
N ARG A 38 8.73 -10.40 -24.63
CA ARG A 38 10.13 -10.73 -24.93
C ARG A 38 10.43 -12.18 -24.57
N ARG A 39 10.05 -12.62 -23.37
CA ARG A 39 10.26 -14.02 -22.93
C ARG A 39 9.54 -15.01 -23.83
N LEU A 40 8.29 -14.72 -24.21
CA LEU A 40 7.50 -15.58 -25.08
C LEU A 40 8.10 -15.67 -26.49
N ALA A 41 8.53 -14.53 -27.05
CA ALA A 41 9.18 -14.50 -28.35
C ALA A 41 10.53 -15.25 -28.34
N THR A 42 11.32 -15.11 -27.29
CA THR A 42 12.56 -15.88 -27.11
C THR A 42 12.30 -17.38 -26.92
N PHE A 43 11.23 -17.76 -26.22
CA PHE A 43 10.92 -19.16 -25.92
C PHE A 43 10.53 -19.96 -27.17
N PHE A 44 9.71 -19.38 -28.06
CA PHE A 44 9.25 -20.04 -29.29
C PHE A 44 10.05 -19.66 -30.54
N ASP A 45 10.99 -18.73 -30.41
CA ASP A 45 11.70 -18.08 -31.51
C ASP A 45 10.77 -17.54 -32.62
N ARG A 46 9.58 -17.06 -32.22
CA ARG A 46 8.48 -16.67 -33.11
C ARG A 46 7.70 -15.49 -32.59
N CYS A 47 7.01 -14.79 -33.49
CA CYS A 47 6.20 -13.64 -33.11
C CYS A 47 4.97 -14.04 -32.27
N PRO A 48 4.68 -13.37 -31.14
CA PRO A 48 3.58 -13.74 -30.23
C PRO A 48 2.17 -13.79 -30.83
N ASP A 49 1.92 -13.10 -31.94
CA ASP A 49 0.59 -13.03 -32.57
C ASP A 49 0.20 -14.31 -33.34
N ARG A 50 1.18 -15.18 -33.61
CA ARG A 50 1.03 -16.49 -34.27
C ARG A 50 0.87 -17.66 -33.30
N LEU A 51 0.99 -17.43 -31.99
CA LEU A 51 0.93 -18.49 -31.00
C LEU A 51 -0.52 -18.90 -30.72
N SER A 52 -0.72 -20.21 -30.62
CA SER A 52 -1.98 -20.83 -30.25
C SER A 52 -2.17 -20.90 -28.72
N PRO A 53 -3.39 -21.19 -28.24
CA PRO A 53 -3.61 -21.47 -26.82
C PRO A 53 -2.78 -22.64 -26.28
N GLU A 54 -2.45 -23.63 -27.12
CA GLU A 54 -1.62 -24.78 -26.73
C GLU A 54 -0.15 -24.40 -26.56
N ASP A 55 0.35 -23.49 -27.39
CA ASP A 55 1.68 -22.89 -27.20
C ASP A 55 1.75 -22.12 -25.87
N LEU A 56 0.69 -21.37 -25.53
CA LEU A 56 0.63 -20.67 -24.25
C LEU A 56 0.65 -21.63 -23.06
N LYS A 57 -0.03 -22.78 -23.14
CA LYS A 57 0.06 -23.83 -22.10
C LYS A 57 1.49 -24.33 -21.95
N THR A 58 2.15 -24.67 -23.05
CA THR A 58 3.55 -25.13 -23.06
C THR A 58 4.48 -24.09 -22.41
N TYR A 59 4.32 -22.81 -22.75
CA TYR A 59 5.09 -21.73 -22.13
C TYR A 59 4.84 -21.63 -20.62
N PHE A 60 3.57 -21.64 -20.20
CA PHE A 60 3.26 -21.51 -18.77
C PHE A 60 3.68 -22.73 -17.95
N ALA A 61 3.67 -23.93 -18.52
CA ALA A 61 4.21 -25.13 -17.88
C ALA A 61 5.72 -24.95 -17.59
N ALA A 62 6.52 -24.58 -18.59
CA ALA A 62 7.95 -24.32 -18.41
C ALA A 62 8.24 -23.12 -17.50
N LEU A 63 7.38 -22.10 -17.51
CA LEU A 63 7.55 -20.91 -16.69
C LEU A 63 7.30 -21.20 -15.20
N VAL A 64 6.36 -22.08 -14.87
CA VAL A 64 6.05 -22.47 -13.48
C VAL A 64 7.21 -23.23 -12.83
N GLU A 65 7.96 -24.00 -13.60
CA GLU A 65 9.14 -24.73 -13.11
C GLU A 65 10.33 -23.81 -12.80
N SER A 66 10.51 -22.77 -13.62
CA SER A 66 11.69 -21.90 -13.57
C SER A 66 11.49 -20.60 -12.79
N HIS A 67 10.24 -20.16 -12.57
CA HIS A 67 9.96 -18.83 -12.00
C HIS A 67 8.92 -18.84 -10.88
N SER A 68 9.00 -17.81 -10.03
CA SER A 68 8.02 -17.61 -8.95
C SER A 68 6.59 -17.42 -9.49
N TRP A 69 5.59 -17.78 -8.69
CA TRP A 69 4.19 -17.55 -9.04
C TRP A 69 3.84 -16.06 -9.26
N SER A 70 4.57 -15.14 -8.62
CA SER A 70 4.39 -13.71 -8.87
C SER A 70 4.77 -13.36 -10.31
N THR A 71 5.82 -14.00 -10.84
CA THR A 71 6.26 -13.85 -12.23
C THR A 71 5.24 -14.47 -13.19
N VAL A 72 4.79 -15.70 -12.92
CA VAL A 72 3.76 -16.39 -13.74
C VAL A 72 2.49 -15.54 -13.85
N LYS A 73 2.02 -14.99 -12.71
CA LYS A 73 0.85 -14.11 -12.68
C LYS A 73 1.06 -12.82 -13.47
N THR A 74 2.23 -12.21 -13.33
CA THR A 74 2.59 -11.01 -14.08
C THR A 74 2.60 -11.29 -15.58
N ASP A 75 3.19 -12.42 -15.99
CA ASP A 75 3.30 -12.81 -17.38
C ASP A 75 1.94 -13.04 -17.99
N ARG A 76 1.09 -13.80 -17.31
CA ARG A 76 -0.31 -13.98 -17.70
C ARG A 76 -1.04 -12.65 -17.89
N ASN A 77 -0.91 -11.71 -16.95
CA ASN A 77 -1.59 -10.42 -17.05
C ASN A 77 -1.05 -9.56 -18.21
N GLY A 78 0.27 -9.62 -18.47
CA GLY A 78 0.90 -8.90 -19.57
C GLY A 78 0.48 -9.46 -20.94
N LEU A 79 0.45 -10.79 -21.10
CA LEU A 79 -0.01 -11.45 -22.31
C LEU A 79 -1.52 -11.25 -22.52
N GLN A 80 -2.34 -11.41 -21.48
CA GLN A 80 -3.78 -11.13 -21.57
C GLN A 80 -4.05 -9.69 -22.03
N PHE A 81 -3.27 -8.72 -21.54
CA PHE A 81 -3.35 -7.35 -22.02
C PHE A 81 -3.02 -7.24 -23.51
N PHE A 82 -1.94 -7.88 -23.96
CA PHE A 82 -1.51 -7.86 -25.36
C PHE A 82 -2.58 -8.46 -26.29
N TRP A 83 -3.10 -9.64 -25.99
CA TRP A 83 -4.15 -10.28 -26.80
C TRP A 83 -5.39 -9.40 -26.88
N LYS A 84 -5.87 -8.91 -25.74
CA LYS A 84 -7.10 -8.12 -25.67
C LYS A 84 -6.99 -6.75 -26.34
N HIS A 85 -5.88 -6.04 -26.12
CA HIS A 85 -5.78 -4.62 -26.46
C HIS A 85 -4.84 -4.30 -27.61
N VAL A 86 -3.98 -5.22 -28.02
CA VAL A 86 -3.04 -5.03 -29.14
C VAL A 86 -3.46 -5.83 -30.36
N LEU A 87 -3.81 -7.10 -30.15
CA LEU A 87 -4.30 -8.01 -31.19
C LEU A 87 -5.81 -7.91 -31.41
N GLY A 88 -6.57 -7.44 -30.41
CA GLY A 88 -8.03 -7.41 -30.48
C GLY A 88 -8.66 -8.81 -30.47
N LYS A 89 -7.93 -9.82 -29.99
CA LYS A 89 -8.40 -11.21 -29.89
C LYS A 89 -8.98 -11.48 -28.51
N HIS A 90 -9.92 -12.42 -28.45
CA HIS A 90 -10.36 -12.99 -27.18
C HIS A 90 -9.17 -13.71 -26.51
N TRP A 91 -9.12 -13.67 -25.18
CA TRP A 91 -8.11 -14.40 -24.42
C TRP A 91 -8.75 -15.69 -23.92
N ASP A 92 -8.39 -16.80 -24.56
CA ASP A 92 -8.84 -18.11 -24.12
C ASP A 92 -8.04 -18.53 -22.90
N PHE A 93 -8.76 -18.79 -21.82
CA PHE A 93 -8.17 -18.93 -20.50
C PHE A 93 -7.36 -20.23 -20.42
N VAL A 94 -6.05 -20.11 -20.24
CA VAL A 94 -5.23 -21.23 -19.76
C VAL A 94 -5.48 -21.37 -18.25
N GLU A 95 -6.10 -22.47 -17.82
CA GLU A 95 -6.27 -22.78 -16.40
C GLU A 95 -4.93 -23.11 -15.74
N ILE A 96 -4.29 -22.08 -15.19
CA ILE A 96 -3.08 -22.26 -14.38
C ILE A 96 -3.48 -22.24 -12.91
N ILE A 97 -3.57 -23.43 -12.31
CA ILE A 97 -3.87 -23.58 -10.88
C ILE A 97 -2.64 -23.16 -10.09
N LYS A 98 -2.82 -22.19 -9.19
CA LYS A 98 -1.76 -21.78 -8.27
C LYS A 98 -1.50 -22.93 -7.28
N PRO A 99 -0.27 -23.45 -7.16
CA PRO A 99 0.06 -24.39 -6.09
C PRO A 99 -0.20 -23.72 -4.72
N PRO A 100 -0.80 -24.43 -3.74
CA PRO A 100 -1.06 -23.87 -2.42
C PRO A 100 0.24 -23.42 -1.76
N THR A 101 0.50 -22.11 -1.79
CA THR A 101 1.66 -21.52 -1.14
C THR A 101 1.43 -21.40 0.35
N VAL A 102 2.25 -22.07 1.16
CA VAL A 102 2.33 -21.85 2.61
C VAL A 102 2.68 -20.39 2.86
N LYS A 103 1.75 -19.60 3.42
CA LYS A 103 2.02 -18.21 3.82
C LYS A 103 3.08 -18.22 4.94
N ARG A 104 4.33 -17.94 4.59
CA ARG A 104 5.41 -17.74 5.56
C ARG A 104 5.20 -16.40 6.27
N LEU A 105 5.39 -16.40 7.59
CA LEU A 105 5.29 -15.17 8.38
C LEU A 105 6.51 -14.29 8.12
N PRO A 106 6.41 -12.97 8.24
CA PRO A 106 7.58 -12.10 8.19
C PRO A 106 8.51 -12.42 9.37
N VAL A 107 9.81 -12.52 9.10
CA VAL A 107 10.87 -12.58 10.12
C VAL A 107 10.82 -11.26 10.90
N ILE A 108 10.79 -11.31 12.23
CA ILE A 108 10.88 -10.10 13.06
C ILE A 108 12.21 -10.18 13.82
N LEU A 109 13.12 -9.24 13.52
CA LEU A 109 14.39 -9.09 14.24
C LEU A 109 14.14 -8.79 15.73
N THR A 110 14.85 -9.47 16.64
CA THR A 110 14.90 -9.08 18.05
C THR A 110 15.68 -7.75 18.21
N PRO A 111 15.47 -6.99 19.30
CA PRO A 111 16.23 -5.77 19.54
C PRO A 111 17.76 -5.97 19.51
N ALA A 112 18.25 -7.08 20.07
CA ALA A 112 19.68 -7.41 20.07
C ALA A 112 20.23 -7.70 18.65
N GLU A 113 19.43 -8.32 17.79
CA GLU A 113 19.82 -8.55 16.39
C GLU A 113 19.79 -7.28 15.56
N VAL A 114 18.79 -6.41 15.80
CA VAL A 114 18.77 -5.10 15.16
C VAL A 114 20.02 -4.32 15.56
N GLU A 115 20.37 -4.32 16.84
CA GLU A 115 21.57 -3.66 17.33
C GLU A 115 22.84 -4.23 16.67
N ARG A 116 23.01 -5.56 16.65
CA ARG A 116 24.13 -6.20 15.95
C ARG A 116 24.17 -5.83 14.46
N LEU A 117 23.03 -5.85 13.78
CA LEU A 117 22.91 -5.51 12.37
C LEU A 117 23.26 -4.05 12.10
N LEU A 118 22.76 -3.12 12.91
CA LEU A 118 23.12 -1.69 12.82
C LEU A 118 24.63 -1.52 13.04
N ASN A 119 25.20 -2.16 14.05
CA ASN A 119 26.62 -2.07 14.39
C ASN A 119 27.55 -2.69 13.33
N THR A 120 27.04 -3.53 12.41
CA THR A 120 27.85 -4.00 11.26
C THR A 120 28.13 -2.89 10.24
N ALA A 121 27.34 -1.82 10.22
CA ALA A 121 27.48 -0.73 9.28
C ALA A 121 28.65 0.20 9.67
N ARG A 122 29.87 -0.18 9.25
CA ARG A 122 31.11 0.56 9.57
C ARG A 122 31.22 1.96 8.96
N LYS A 123 30.41 2.29 7.94
CA LYS A 123 30.37 3.64 7.35
C LYS A 123 29.18 4.40 7.92
N LEU A 124 29.45 5.58 8.48
CA LEU A 124 28.45 6.46 9.10
C LEU A 124 27.21 6.63 8.22
N ARG A 125 27.39 6.87 6.91
CA ARG A 125 26.28 7.03 5.96
C ARG A 125 25.28 5.85 5.95
N TYR A 126 25.76 4.61 6.09
CA TYR A 126 24.89 3.42 6.08
C TYR A 126 24.27 3.19 7.44
N TYR A 127 25.03 3.41 8.51
CA TYR A 127 24.54 3.36 9.88
C TYR A 127 23.37 4.33 10.07
N THR A 128 23.54 5.60 9.66
CA THR A 128 22.51 6.63 9.75
C THR A 128 21.25 6.27 8.97
N ILE A 129 21.38 5.74 7.75
CA ILE A 129 20.20 5.32 6.94
C ILE A 129 19.45 4.19 7.64
N LEU A 130 20.15 3.15 8.08
CA LEU A 130 19.52 1.99 8.71
C LEU A 130 18.85 2.36 10.03
N LEU A 131 19.52 3.17 10.85
CA LEU A 131 18.98 3.67 12.11
C LEU A 131 17.75 4.56 11.89
N THR A 132 17.75 5.41 10.87
CA THR A 132 16.60 6.25 10.51
C THR A 132 15.41 5.42 10.05
N LEU A 133 15.63 4.45 9.14
CA LEU A 133 14.59 3.54 8.67
C LEU A 133 13.97 2.74 9.82
N TYR A 134 14.82 2.20 10.70
CA TYR A 134 14.39 1.40 11.84
C TYR A 134 13.67 2.26 12.90
N GLY A 135 14.31 3.32 13.38
CA GLY A 135 13.80 4.17 14.46
C GLY A 135 12.49 4.86 14.12
N MET A 136 12.26 5.16 12.84
CA MET A 136 11.02 5.79 12.38
C MET A 136 10.00 4.82 11.76
N GLY A 137 10.37 3.55 11.55
CA GLY A 137 9.51 2.56 10.88
C GLY A 137 9.16 2.93 9.43
N LEU A 138 10.05 3.64 8.73
CA LEU A 138 9.82 4.06 7.34
C LEU A 138 9.86 2.86 6.40
N ARG A 139 9.00 2.86 5.38
CA ARG A 139 9.18 1.93 4.26
C ARG A 139 10.44 2.30 3.50
N LEU A 140 11.08 1.32 2.86
CA LEU A 140 12.28 1.53 2.05
C LEU A 140 12.14 2.69 1.06
N ALA A 141 11.03 2.77 0.34
CA ALA A 141 10.78 3.88 -0.59
C ALA A 141 10.56 5.23 0.09
N GLU A 142 10.03 5.27 1.32
CA GLU A 142 9.87 6.51 2.09
C GLU A 142 11.26 7.00 2.54
N GLY A 143 12.12 6.11 3.04
CA GLY A 143 13.49 6.48 3.43
C GLY A 143 14.41 6.83 2.27
N LEU A 144 14.32 6.14 1.12
CA LEU A 144 15.10 6.46 -0.08
C LEU A 144 14.73 7.82 -0.70
N ASN A 145 13.55 8.36 -0.38
CA ASN A 145 13.11 9.67 -0.85
C ASN A 145 13.18 10.75 0.24
N LEU A 146 13.81 10.47 1.39
CA LEU A 146 14.16 11.50 2.38
C LEU A 146 15.18 12.46 1.77
N THR A 147 14.91 13.74 1.90
CA THR A 147 15.78 14.84 1.50
C THR A 147 16.25 15.59 2.74
N ILE A 148 17.29 16.43 2.61
CA ILE A 148 17.78 17.27 3.69
C ILE A 148 16.66 18.16 4.25
N ALA A 149 15.75 18.64 3.39
CA ALA A 149 14.61 19.45 3.79
C ALA A 149 13.57 18.70 4.65
N ASP A 150 13.57 17.36 4.63
CA ASP A 150 12.69 16.56 5.48
C ASP A 150 13.25 16.42 6.92
N ILE A 151 14.51 16.81 7.18
CA ILE A 151 15.19 16.65 8.48
C ILE A 151 15.32 18.02 9.17
N ASP A 152 14.68 18.16 10.32
CA ASP A 152 14.85 19.31 11.22
C ASP A 152 15.81 18.91 12.35
N SER A 153 17.08 19.29 12.18
CA SER A 153 18.15 18.94 13.11
C SER A 153 18.09 19.71 14.42
N GLU A 154 17.46 20.88 14.46
CA GLU A 154 17.34 21.67 15.69
C GLU A 154 16.27 21.10 16.62
N LEU A 155 15.16 20.64 16.04
CA LEU A 155 14.08 20.03 16.80
C LEU A 155 14.21 18.51 16.94
N MET A 156 15.25 17.91 16.36
CA MET A 156 15.47 16.45 16.28
C MET A 156 14.25 15.72 15.73
N ARG A 157 13.67 16.26 14.64
CA ARG A 157 12.44 15.75 14.02
C ARG A 157 12.64 15.48 12.54
N VAL A 158 11.86 14.54 12.02
CA VAL A 158 11.77 14.29 10.58
C VAL A 158 10.33 14.55 10.15
N HIS A 159 10.18 15.38 9.13
CA HIS A 159 8.90 15.78 8.58
C HIS A 159 8.20 14.59 7.91
N LEU A 160 7.11 14.13 8.53
CA LEU A 160 6.28 13.05 8.00
C LEU A 160 5.37 13.57 6.87
N ARG A 161 5.36 12.84 5.75
CA ARG A 161 4.52 13.17 4.59
C ARG A 161 3.09 12.69 4.80
N ILE A 162 2.15 13.64 4.89
CA ILE A 162 0.72 13.34 5.02
C ILE A 162 0.13 13.13 3.62
N HIS A 163 -0.58 12.02 3.44
CA HIS A 163 -1.30 11.72 2.20
C HIS A 163 -2.78 12.06 2.34
N PHE A 164 -3.29 12.87 1.42
CA PHE A 164 -4.72 13.19 1.31
C PHE A 164 -5.31 12.57 0.05
N VAL A 165 -6.50 12.00 0.15
CA VAL A 165 -7.33 11.64 -1.00
C VAL A 165 -8.51 12.58 -1.02
N VAL A 166 -8.65 13.32 -2.12
CA VAL A 166 -9.69 14.34 -2.28
C VAL A 166 -10.60 13.93 -3.44
N PRO A 167 -11.93 13.99 -3.29
CA PRO A 167 -12.85 13.70 -4.37
C PRO A 167 -12.68 14.70 -5.52
N GLY A 168 -12.91 14.24 -6.76
CA GLY A 168 -12.88 15.06 -7.98
C GLY A 168 -14.09 16.00 -8.14
N GLY A 169 -14.60 16.53 -7.03
CA GLY A 169 -15.76 17.39 -6.96
C GLY A 169 -16.14 17.67 -5.52
N GLY A 170 -17.06 18.60 -5.31
CA GLY A 170 -17.51 19.02 -3.99
C GLY A 170 -18.89 19.63 -4.01
N ILE A 171 -19.47 19.79 -2.82
CA ILE A 171 -20.79 20.38 -2.64
C ILE A 171 -20.62 21.90 -2.54
N ASN A 172 -21.31 22.65 -3.39
CA ASN A 172 -21.50 24.08 -3.17
C ASN A 172 -22.63 24.26 -2.15
N THR A 173 -22.29 24.66 -0.92
CA THR A 173 -23.26 24.78 0.18
C THR A 173 -24.28 25.88 -0.03
N ARG A 174 -23.95 26.95 -0.77
CA ARG A 174 -24.87 28.05 -1.05
C ARG A 174 -25.94 27.66 -2.07
N ARG A 175 -25.52 27.03 -3.17
CA ARG A 175 -26.42 26.63 -4.27
C ARG A 175 -26.97 25.21 -4.13
N LYS A 176 -26.56 24.48 -3.09
CA LYS A 176 -26.92 23.07 -2.82
C LYS A 176 -26.68 22.15 -4.03
N GLU A 177 -25.66 22.44 -4.83
CA GLU A 177 -25.34 21.70 -6.06
C GLU A 177 -24.02 20.92 -5.91
N TRP A 178 -23.94 19.78 -6.59
CA TRP A 178 -22.66 19.10 -6.78
C TRP A 178 -21.87 19.79 -7.89
N ARG A 179 -20.65 20.21 -7.59
CA ARG A 179 -19.70 20.71 -8.58
C ARG A 179 -18.65 19.66 -8.86
N LYS A 180 -18.67 19.16 -10.09
CA LYS A 180 -17.63 18.26 -10.59
C LYS A 180 -16.43 19.08 -11.05
N LEU A 181 -15.24 18.56 -10.79
CA LEU A 181 -14.02 19.11 -11.36
C LEU A 181 -14.02 18.88 -12.88
N THR A 182 -13.77 19.94 -13.65
CA THR A 182 -13.64 19.89 -15.12
C THR A 182 -12.25 19.42 -15.57
N GLY A 183 -11.22 19.64 -14.75
CA GLY A 183 -9.83 19.27 -15.03
C GLY A 183 -9.38 17.92 -14.47
N ASN A 184 -8.08 17.64 -14.63
CA ASN A 184 -7.46 16.39 -14.16
C ASN A 184 -7.05 16.43 -12.67
N TYR A 185 -6.86 17.62 -12.10
CA TYR A 185 -6.39 17.82 -10.73
C TYR A 185 -7.15 18.99 -10.09
N LEU A 186 -7.45 18.86 -8.79
CA LEU A 186 -8.22 19.86 -8.05
C LEU A 186 -7.45 21.18 -7.90
N PHE A 187 -6.14 21.08 -7.69
CA PHE A 187 -5.24 22.23 -7.58
C PHE A 187 -3.97 21.97 -8.39
N ASN A 188 -3.39 23.03 -8.96
CA ASN A 188 -2.03 22.97 -9.45
C ASN A 188 -1.08 22.73 -8.25
N GLY A 189 -0.18 21.75 -8.37
CA GLY A 189 0.71 21.36 -7.26
C GLY A 189 1.61 22.49 -6.75
N LYS A 190 2.11 23.37 -7.64
CA LYS A 190 2.93 24.52 -7.26
C LYS A 190 2.12 25.55 -6.47
N ASN A 191 0.93 25.90 -6.98
CA ASN A 191 0.05 26.86 -6.31
C ASN A 191 -0.42 26.30 -4.95
N LEU A 192 -0.72 25.01 -4.88
CA LEU A 192 -1.11 24.36 -3.63
C LEU A 192 0.02 24.39 -2.60
N ALA A 193 1.26 24.12 -3.02
CA ALA A 193 2.41 24.19 -2.14
C ALA A 193 2.62 25.60 -1.57
N MET A 194 2.51 26.63 -2.42
CA MET A 194 2.62 28.02 -2.02
C MET A 194 1.55 28.43 -0.99
N VAL A 195 0.28 28.11 -1.27
CA VAL A 195 -0.84 28.42 -0.35
C VAL A 195 -0.73 27.61 0.94
N PHE A 196 -0.36 26.32 0.85
CA PHE A 196 -0.19 25.47 2.03
C PHE A 196 0.93 25.99 2.93
N ARG A 197 2.09 26.36 2.37
CA ARG A 197 3.18 27.01 3.10
C ARG A 197 2.69 28.24 3.84
N ALA A 198 2.04 29.16 3.13
CA ALA A 198 1.55 30.41 3.73
C ALA A 198 0.58 30.14 4.90
N LYS A 199 -0.39 29.23 4.71
CA LYS A 199 -1.38 28.90 5.75
C LYS A 199 -0.75 28.18 6.94
N LEU A 200 0.16 27.23 6.71
CA LEU A 200 0.81 26.49 7.79
C LEU A 200 1.70 27.41 8.62
N LEU A 201 2.52 28.24 7.98
CA LEU A 201 3.36 29.19 8.68
C LEU A 201 2.53 30.19 9.48
N ARG A 202 1.46 30.73 8.91
CA ARG A 202 0.53 31.58 9.65
C ARG A 202 -0.04 30.89 10.89
N ALA A 203 -0.53 29.66 10.75
CA ALA A 203 -1.12 28.91 11.87
C ALA A 203 -0.09 28.58 12.96
N LEU A 204 1.17 28.34 12.59
CA LEU A 204 2.25 28.13 13.56
C LEU A 204 2.65 29.44 14.25
N ASP A 205 2.63 30.56 13.53
CA ASP A 205 2.91 31.90 14.07
C ASP A 205 1.85 32.32 15.09
N GLU A 206 0.57 32.10 14.76
CA GLU A 206 -0.59 32.33 15.63
C GLU A 206 -0.58 31.47 16.91
N GLN A 207 0.29 30.45 16.99
CA GLN A 207 0.48 29.60 18.16
C GLN A 207 1.85 29.83 18.82
N GLU A 208 2.59 30.85 18.39
CA GLU A 208 3.93 31.19 18.89
C GLU A 208 4.95 30.04 18.74
N LEU A 209 4.72 29.15 17.78
CA LEU A 209 5.58 27.99 17.51
C LEU A 209 6.69 28.28 16.48
N LEU A 210 6.70 29.48 15.88
CA LEU A 210 7.72 29.92 14.92
C LEU A 210 8.69 30.92 15.56
N SER A 211 9.89 30.46 15.90
CA SER A 211 10.96 31.37 16.30
C SER A 211 11.42 32.24 15.11
N PRO A 212 11.92 33.46 15.35
CA PRO A 212 12.51 34.30 14.31
C PRO A 212 13.64 33.60 13.54
N SER A 213 14.44 32.78 14.22
CA SER A 213 15.51 31.99 13.61
C SER A 213 15.00 30.90 12.66
N LEU A 214 13.88 30.27 12.99
CA LEU A 214 13.25 29.25 12.15
C LEU A 214 12.63 29.88 10.89
N LYS A 215 12.03 31.07 11.01
CA LYS A 215 11.46 31.81 9.85
C LYS A 215 12.51 32.07 8.77
N THR A 216 13.75 32.38 9.14
CA THR A 216 14.84 32.68 8.20
C THR A 216 15.43 31.45 7.52
N ARG A 217 15.32 30.26 8.15
CA ARG A 217 15.90 29.01 7.65
C ARG A 217 14.93 28.13 6.87
N LEU A 218 13.65 28.49 6.86
CA LEU A 218 12.62 27.71 6.16
C LEU A 218 12.76 27.83 4.64
N PRO A 219 12.76 26.72 3.89
CA PRO A 219 12.85 26.76 2.44
C PRO A 219 11.70 27.57 1.83
N ILE A 220 12.03 28.35 0.81
CA ILE A 220 11.08 29.19 0.09
C ILE A 220 10.14 28.33 -0.76
N GLU A 221 10.70 27.33 -1.47
CA GLU A 221 9.93 26.40 -2.28
C GLU A 221 9.52 25.16 -1.48
N TRP A 222 8.21 24.93 -1.38
CA TRP A 222 7.66 23.70 -0.81
C TRP A 222 7.19 22.79 -1.94
N VAL A 223 7.29 21.47 -1.74
CA VAL A 223 6.89 20.48 -2.75
C VAL A 223 5.58 19.80 -2.33
N VAL A 224 4.56 19.91 -3.17
CA VAL A 224 3.32 19.14 -3.02
C VAL A 224 3.13 18.24 -4.23
N ASN A 225 3.08 16.93 -4.00
CA ASN A 225 2.81 15.94 -5.04
C ASN A 225 1.30 15.75 -5.23
N CYS A 226 0.75 16.32 -6.30
CA CYS A 226 -0.65 16.14 -6.69
C CYS A 226 -0.76 15.17 -7.87
N LYS A 227 -1.52 14.08 -7.70
CA LYS A 227 -1.72 13.07 -8.74
C LYS A 227 -3.18 12.66 -8.90
N ARG A 228 -3.65 12.60 -10.14
CA ARG A 228 -4.96 12.02 -10.49
C ARG A 228 -4.94 10.49 -10.32
N VAL A 229 -5.86 9.97 -9.52
CA VAL A 229 -5.97 8.53 -9.21
C VAL A 229 -7.20 7.85 -9.83
N GLY A 230 -7.90 8.53 -10.74
CA GLY A 230 -9.08 7.99 -11.44
C GLY A 230 -10.21 7.65 -10.48
N LYS A 231 -10.73 6.42 -10.55
CA LYS A 231 -11.78 5.90 -9.63
C LYS A 231 -11.31 5.75 -8.18
N GLY A 232 -10.03 6.00 -7.88
CA GLY A 232 -9.49 6.01 -6.52
C GLY A 232 -9.22 4.64 -5.91
N LEU A 233 -9.72 3.52 -6.48
CA LEU A 233 -9.47 2.17 -5.94
C LEU A 233 -7.99 1.88 -5.66
N PRO A 234 -7.03 2.15 -6.56
CA PRO A 234 -5.62 1.91 -6.26
C PRO A 234 -5.07 2.78 -5.12
N ALA A 235 -5.60 4.00 -4.95
CA ALA A 235 -5.23 4.88 -3.85
C ALA A 235 -5.83 4.37 -2.52
N LEU A 236 -7.07 3.88 -2.55
CA LEU A 236 -7.71 3.25 -1.39
C LEU A 236 -7.06 1.93 -1.01
N GLU A 237 -6.66 1.08 -1.97
CA GLU A 237 -5.86 -0.12 -1.70
C GLU A 237 -4.49 0.19 -1.13
N TYR A 238 -3.88 1.29 -1.58
CA TYR A 238 -2.62 1.75 -1.01
C TYR A 238 -2.82 2.17 0.44
N LEU A 239 -3.81 3.04 0.72
CA LEU A 239 -4.12 3.50 2.07
C LEU A 239 -4.65 2.40 3.00
N SER A 240 -5.42 1.44 2.49
CA SER A 240 -5.99 0.35 3.30
C SER A 240 -4.90 -0.53 3.92
N ARG A 241 -3.73 -0.65 3.27
CA ARG A 241 -2.55 -1.31 3.83
C ARG A 241 -1.98 -0.60 5.05
N TYR A 242 -2.19 0.71 5.19
CA TYR A 242 -1.82 1.50 6.37
C TYR A 242 -2.86 1.39 7.49
N LEU A 243 -4.12 1.09 7.15
CA LEU A 243 -5.24 1.06 8.10
C LEU A 243 -5.49 -0.33 8.70
N TYR A 244 -5.44 -1.37 7.87
CA TYR A 244 -5.97 -2.71 8.23
C TYR A 244 -4.91 -3.79 8.43
N ARG A 245 -3.63 -3.54 8.14
CA ARG A 245 -2.57 -4.45 8.60
C ARG A 245 -2.34 -4.20 10.09
N GLY A 246 -2.89 -5.09 10.91
CA GLY A 246 -2.52 -5.22 12.32
C GLY A 246 -1.06 -5.65 12.48
N VAL A 247 -0.57 -5.56 13.71
CA VAL A 247 0.82 -5.94 14.08
C VAL A 247 1.06 -7.44 13.90
N ILE A 248 0.04 -8.23 14.19
CA ILE A 248 0.02 -9.69 14.09
C ILE A 248 -1.28 -10.12 13.42
N SER A 249 -1.23 -11.15 12.57
CA SER A 249 -2.43 -11.72 11.94
C SER A 249 -3.03 -12.82 12.81
N ASP A 250 -4.36 -12.99 12.78
CA ASP A 250 -5.08 -14.00 13.56
C ASP A 250 -4.54 -15.42 13.33
N THR A 251 -4.14 -15.73 12.09
CA THR A 251 -3.52 -17.03 11.74
C THR A 251 -2.22 -17.31 12.49
N ASN A 252 -1.62 -16.31 13.11
CA ASN A 252 -0.37 -16.43 13.86
C ASN A 252 -0.63 -16.61 15.35
N ILE A 253 -1.85 -16.40 15.83
CA ILE A 253 -2.25 -16.70 17.20
C ILE A 253 -2.67 -18.17 17.22
N LEU A 254 -1.80 -19.02 17.75
CA LEU A 254 -1.94 -20.47 17.67
C LEU A 254 -2.82 -21.06 18.78
N ALA A 255 -2.77 -20.47 19.98
CA ALA A 255 -3.56 -20.92 21.11
C ALA A 255 -3.76 -19.79 22.14
N SER A 256 -4.87 -19.84 22.86
CA SER A 256 -5.14 -19.06 24.07
C SER A 256 -5.75 -19.98 25.11
N LYS A 257 -4.96 -20.42 26.09
CA LYS A 257 -5.38 -21.38 27.12
C LYS A 257 -4.69 -21.06 28.44
N ARG A 258 -5.39 -21.23 29.56
CA ARG A 258 -4.83 -21.08 30.93
C ARG A 258 -4.13 -19.72 31.14
N GLY A 259 -4.73 -18.63 30.66
CA GLY A 259 -4.16 -17.28 30.79
C GLY A 259 -2.92 -17.00 29.93
N LYS A 260 -2.50 -17.94 29.07
CA LYS A 260 -1.34 -17.78 28.19
C LYS A 260 -1.76 -17.78 26.73
N VAL A 261 -1.10 -16.92 25.94
CA VAL A 261 -1.27 -16.82 24.49
C VAL A 261 -0.01 -17.36 23.82
N THR A 262 -0.18 -18.35 22.94
CA THR A 262 0.86 -18.87 22.08
C THR A 262 0.68 -18.30 20.68
N PHE A 263 1.71 -17.66 20.15
CA PHE A 263 1.71 -17.15 18.79
C PHE A 263 2.98 -17.57 18.05
N SER A 264 2.86 -17.80 16.74
CA SER A 264 4.02 -18.04 15.89
C SER A 264 4.59 -16.74 15.37
N TYR A 265 5.89 -16.63 15.45
CA TYR A 265 6.69 -15.59 14.82
C TYR A 265 7.80 -16.27 14.02
N LEU A 266 8.50 -15.52 13.19
CA LEU A 266 9.64 -16.04 12.48
C LEU A 266 10.89 -15.46 13.15
N ASN A 267 11.67 -16.34 13.76
CA ASN A 267 12.90 -15.98 14.45
C ASN A 267 13.95 -15.60 13.40
N SER A 268 14.59 -14.48 13.62
CA SER A 268 15.57 -13.82 12.78
C SER A 268 16.96 -14.42 12.83
N GLU A 269 17.34 -15.02 13.95
CA GLU A 269 18.64 -15.64 14.16
C GLU A 269 18.66 -17.00 13.45
N THR A 270 17.56 -17.74 13.58
CA THR A 270 17.43 -19.10 13.06
C THR A 270 16.75 -19.14 11.69
N GLY A 271 16.07 -18.06 11.28
CA GLY A 271 15.21 -18.04 10.09
C GLY A 271 14.04 -19.02 10.15
N LYS A 272 13.76 -19.61 11.32
CA LYS A 272 12.75 -20.66 11.51
C LYS A 272 11.49 -20.12 12.17
N LYS A 273 10.36 -20.68 11.77
CA LYS A 273 9.06 -20.35 12.35
C LYS A 273 9.01 -20.93 13.76
N GLU A 274 9.07 -20.05 14.75
CA GLU A 274 9.09 -20.41 16.16
C GLU A 274 7.79 -19.99 16.84
N LYS A 275 7.54 -20.55 18.02
CA LYS A 275 6.36 -20.27 18.82
C LYS A 275 6.79 -19.60 20.11
N ARG A 276 6.16 -18.48 20.44
CA ARG A 276 6.32 -17.83 21.75
C ARG A 276 5.02 -17.99 22.53
N THR A 277 5.14 -18.34 23.80
CA THR A 277 4.02 -18.36 24.73
C THR A 277 4.28 -17.35 25.82
N LEU A 278 3.35 -16.43 26.03
CA LEU A 278 3.41 -15.40 27.06
C LEU A 278 2.11 -15.38 27.87
N PRO A 279 2.12 -14.84 29.10
CA PRO A 279 0.89 -14.38 29.74
C PRO A 279 0.07 -13.49 28.81
N GLY A 280 -1.26 -13.55 28.91
CA GLY A 280 -2.16 -12.83 28.03
C GLY A 280 -1.97 -11.31 28.12
N GLU A 281 -1.71 -10.81 29.32
CA GLU A 281 -1.40 -9.41 29.61
C GLU A 281 -0.13 -8.92 28.90
N ASP A 282 0.94 -9.71 28.88
CA ASP A 282 2.18 -9.37 28.18
C ASP A 282 2.00 -9.39 26.67
N PHE A 283 1.26 -10.38 26.16
CA PHE A 283 0.89 -10.43 24.75
C PHE A 283 0.07 -9.19 24.35
N LEU A 284 -0.93 -8.83 25.15
CA LEU A 284 -1.74 -7.62 24.92
C LEU A 284 -0.89 -6.36 24.98
N TRP A 285 0.04 -6.25 25.93
CA TRP A 285 0.98 -5.13 26.00
C TRP A 285 1.82 -4.97 24.73
N LEU A 286 2.36 -6.08 24.20
CA LEU A 286 3.10 -6.07 22.93
C LEU A 286 2.25 -5.55 21.76
N VAL A 287 0.97 -5.94 21.69
CA VAL A 287 0.05 -5.43 20.67
C VAL A 287 -0.26 -3.94 20.88
N LEU A 288 -0.48 -3.54 22.13
CA LEU A 288 -0.85 -2.17 22.51
C LEU A 288 0.27 -1.15 22.26
N LYS A 289 1.55 -1.56 22.24
CA LYS A 289 2.68 -0.69 21.83
C LYS A 289 2.52 -0.10 20.42
N HIS A 290 1.68 -0.69 19.57
CA HIS A 290 1.41 -0.20 18.21
C HIS A 290 0.04 0.49 18.07
N VAL A 291 -0.68 0.67 19.18
CA VAL A 291 -1.89 1.47 19.23
C VAL A 291 -1.49 2.94 19.37
N LEU A 292 -2.08 3.80 18.55
CA LEU A 292 -1.78 5.23 18.59
C LEU A 292 -2.23 5.84 19.94
N PRO A 293 -1.51 6.85 20.46
CA PRO A 293 -1.93 7.59 21.64
C PRO A 293 -3.36 8.12 21.52
N ARG A 294 -4.01 8.32 22.67
CA ARG A 294 -5.39 8.81 22.75
C ARG A 294 -5.54 10.09 21.90
N ARG A 295 -6.63 10.17 21.13
CA ARG A 295 -6.99 11.27 20.19
C ARG A 295 -6.18 11.31 18.88
N LEU A 296 -5.12 10.50 18.73
CA LEU A 296 -4.42 10.34 17.46
C LEU A 296 -5.11 9.24 16.63
N ARG A 297 -5.50 9.57 15.40
CA ARG A 297 -6.23 8.66 14.49
C ARG A 297 -5.34 8.36 13.28
N ARG A 298 -5.27 7.09 12.86
CA ARG A 298 -4.49 6.66 11.67
C ARG A 298 -5.05 7.24 10.37
N SER A 299 -6.37 7.37 10.27
CA SER A 299 -7.08 8.08 9.19
C SER A 299 -8.08 9.07 9.77
N ARG A 300 -8.38 10.10 9.00
CA ARG A 300 -9.44 11.06 9.28
C ARG A 300 -10.20 11.36 8.00
N ASP A 301 -11.53 11.39 8.13
CA ASP A 301 -12.44 11.75 7.05
C ASP A 301 -12.98 13.16 7.28
N TYR A 302 -13.18 13.89 6.19
CA TYR A 302 -13.57 15.30 6.21
C TYR A 302 -14.72 15.59 5.24
N GLY A 303 -15.35 16.76 5.39
CA GLY A 303 -16.41 17.22 4.49
C GLY A 303 -17.63 16.31 4.53
N PHE A 304 -18.15 15.92 3.36
CA PHE A 304 -19.29 15.00 3.27
C PHE A 304 -18.92 13.52 3.50
N LEU A 305 -17.63 13.20 3.68
CA LEU A 305 -17.15 11.84 3.97
C LEU A 305 -17.01 11.55 5.47
N ARG A 306 -17.18 12.55 6.34
CA ARG A 306 -17.17 12.37 7.80
C ARG A 306 -18.34 11.49 8.27
N SER A 307 -18.13 10.74 9.35
CA SER A 307 -19.07 9.74 9.86
C SER A 307 -20.48 10.25 10.19
N ASN A 308 -20.62 11.53 10.56
CA ASN A 308 -21.90 12.18 10.86
C ASN A 308 -22.50 12.98 9.69
N ALA A 309 -21.87 12.96 8.50
CA ALA A 309 -22.43 13.58 7.29
C ALA A 309 -23.25 12.60 6.43
N LYS A 310 -23.84 11.56 7.04
CA LYS A 310 -24.55 10.49 6.32
C LYS A 310 -25.62 11.02 5.35
N LYS A 311 -26.44 11.98 5.79
CA LYS A 311 -27.47 12.61 4.93
C LYS A 311 -26.86 13.30 3.71
N GLN A 312 -25.79 14.06 3.89
CA GLN A 312 -25.08 14.70 2.78
C GLN A 312 -24.42 13.68 1.86
N LEU A 313 -23.82 12.63 2.41
CA LEU A 313 -23.21 11.56 1.63
C LEU A 313 -24.25 10.84 0.76
N SER A 314 -25.41 10.49 1.33
CA SER A 314 -26.51 9.87 0.59
C SER A 314 -27.02 10.76 -0.54
N LEU A 315 -27.14 12.07 -0.30
CA LEU A 315 -27.53 13.02 -1.35
C LEU A 315 -26.48 13.07 -2.48
N VAL A 316 -25.19 13.13 -2.14
CA VAL A 316 -24.11 13.11 -3.13
C VAL A 316 -24.12 11.79 -3.93
N GLN A 317 -24.33 10.66 -3.27
CA GLN A 317 -24.43 9.35 -3.93
C GLN A 317 -25.60 9.31 -4.91
N LEU A 318 -26.76 9.87 -4.52
CA LEU A 318 -27.95 9.95 -5.38
C LEU A 318 -27.68 10.84 -6.61
N VAL A 319 -27.14 12.05 -6.41
CA VAL A 319 -26.80 12.97 -7.51
C VAL A 319 -25.76 12.39 -8.46
N LEU A 320 -24.82 11.59 -7.94
CA LEU A 320 -23.80 10.91 -8.75
C LEU A 320 -24.24 9.55 -9.29
N ASN A 321 -25.49 9.15 -9.05
CA ASN A 321 -26.04 7.85 -9.41
C ASN A 321 -25.15 6.66 -8.96
N VAL A 322 -24.62 6.76 -7.75
CA VAL A 322 -23.73 5.74 -7.15
C VAL A 322 -24.59 4.68 -6.48
N MET A 323 -24.72 3.54 -7.13
CA MET A 323 -25.34 2.34 -6.56
C MET A 323 -24.37 1.67 -5.58
N VAL A 324 -24.53 1.95 -4.28
CA VAL A 324 -23.80 1.24 -3.24
C VAL A 324 -24.51 -0.08 -2.98
N LYS A 325 -23.86 -1.21 -3.29
CA LYS A 325 -24.35 -2.51 -2.85
C LYS A 325 -24.47 -2.50 -1.33
N ALA A 326 -25.64 -2.86 -0.82
CA ALA A 326 -25.81 -3.10 0.61
C ALA A 326 -24.74 -4.12 1.02
N VAL A 327 -23.90 -3.75 1.97
CA VAL A 327 -22.95 -4.69 2.54
C VAL A 327 -23.79 -5.65 3.37
N GLU A 328 -23.80 -6.92 2.98
CA GLU A 328 -24.44 -7.95 3.79
C GLU A 328 -23.85 -7.88 5.21
N PRO A 329 -24.69 -7.77 6.25
CA PRO A 329 -24.20 -7.67 7.60
C PRO A 329 -23.37 -8.92 7.90
N VAL A 330 -22.07 -8.72 8.17
CA VAL A 330 -21.21 -9.80 8.62
C VAL A 330 -21.73 -10.25 9.97
N ILE A 331 -22.36 -11.43 10.01
CA ILE A 331 -22.84 -12.05 11.24
C ILE A 331 -21.61 -12.29 12.11
N ARG A 332 -21.51 -11.54 13.23
CA ARG A 332 -20.42 -11.77 14.17
C ARG A 332 -20.60 -13.18 14.77
N PRO A 333 -19.52 -13.97 14.85
CA PRO A 333 -19.60 -15.25 15.56
C PRO A 333 -20.10 -15.01 16.98
N LYS A 334 -21.09 -15.77 17.43
CA LYS A 334 -21.47 -15.79 18.84
C LYS A 334 -20.34 -16.49 19.60
N PHE A 335 -19.68 -15.77 20.50
CA PHE A 335 -18.68 -16.36 21.38
C PHE A 335 -19.41 -17.16 22.46
N THR A 336 -19.58 -18.46 22.21
CA THR A 336 -20.10 -19.41 23.17
C THR A 336 -18.94 -20.03 23.95
N CYS A 337 -19.15 -20.31 25.23
CA CYS A 337 -18.21 -21.13 25.98
C CYS A 337 -18.28 -22.59 25.51
N ARG A 338 -17.37 -23.43 26.00
CA ARG A 338 -17.35 -24.88 25.72
C ARG A 338 -18.64 -25.63 26.11
N HIS A 339 -19.52 -25.01 26.90
CA HIS A 339 -20.81 -25.56 27.31
C HIS A 339 -22.00 -24.92 26.56
N GLY A 340 -21.75 -24.13 25.51
CA GLY A 340 -22.81 -23.51 24.70
C GLY A 340 -23.36 -22.18 25.23
N GLU A 341 -23.02 -21.80 26.46
CA GLU A 341 -23.49 -20.55 27.08
C GLU A 341 -22.82 -19.30 26.51
N SER A 342 -23.53 -18.17 26.54
CA SER A 342 -23.01 -16.86 26.11
C SER A 342 -21.90 -16.37 27.05
N MET A 343 -20.74 -16.01 26.50
CA MET A 343 -19.63 -15.51 27.31
C MET A 343 -19.87 -14.07 27.78
N LYS A 344 -19.65 -13.80 29.09
CA LYS A 344 -19.65 -12.44 29.66
C LYS A 344 -18.35 -11.72 29.31
N HIS A 345 -18.44 -10.46 28.86
CA HIS A 345 -17.28 -9.61 28.64
C HIS A 345 -16.76 -9.06 29.98
N ILE A 346 -15.53 -9.39 30.35
CA ILE A 346 -14.84 -8.78 31.49
C ILE A 346 -13.90 -7.71 30.93
N ALA A 347 -14.18 -6.43 31.25
CA ALA A 347 -13.31 -5.32 30.88
C ALA A 347 -12.27 -5.10 31.98
N PHE A 348 -10.99 -5.03 31.60
CA PHE A 348 -9.89 -4.72 32.51
C PHE A 348 -9.31 -3.34 32.18
N SER A 349 -9.02 -2.54 33.20
CA SER A 349 -8.21 -1.33 33.07
C SER A 349 -6.75 -1.67 33.37
N PHE A 350 -5.85 -1.46 32.40
CA PHE A 350 -4.42 -1.60 32.63
C PHE A 350 -3.92 -0.41 33.44
N VAL A 351 -3.46 -0.66 34.66
CA VAL A 351 -2.60 0.28 35.38
C VAL A 351 -1.19 0.10 34.82
N LYS A 352 -0.58 1.21 34.39
CA LYS A 352 0.77 1.21 33.81
C LYS A 352 1.75 0.61 34.83
N PRO A 353 2.58 -0.39 34.48
CA PRO A 353 3.67 -0.82 35.36
C PRO A 353 4.60 0.38 35.56
N THR A 354 4.95 0.66 36.82
CA THR A 354 5.95 1.67 37.22
C THR A 354 7.32 1.34 36.67
#